data_AF-A0A7T4WGB9-F1
#
_entry.id   AF-A0A7T4WGB9-F1
#
_cell.length_a   1.000
_cell.length_b   1.000
_cell.length_c   1.000
_cell.angle_alpha   90.00
_cell.angle_beta   90.00
_cell.angle_gamma   90.00
#
_symmetry.space_group_name_H-M   'P 1'
#
loop_
_entity.id
_entity.type
_entity.pdbx_description
1 polymer ?
#
loop_
_entity_poly.entity_id
_entity_poly.type
_entity_poly.pdbx_seq_one_letter_code
_entity_poly.pdbx_strand_id
1 'polypeptide(L)'
;MLQNKIQEVFNEPGCSKNQSKSDKERKKGCTKALQPGGAAGGCAFDGAKIALQPITDVAHLVHGPIACEGNSWDNRGSKSSGSQLYRTGFTTDINELDVVYGGEKHLFKSIKEIIDKYDPPAVFVYQTCVPAMIGDDIEAVCKAASQKFAKPIIPVNSPGFVGAKNLGNKLAGEALLDYVIGTEEPEYSTPYDINIIGEYNLSGELWQVKPLLDHLGIRVTCCISGDAKYHDVAQSHRARANMMVCSKSMINIARKMEERYQIPFFEGSFYGISDTTESLREITRLLIQQGAPEELRDRTEALIVREEARAWQRIAEYTHRLRGKRVLLFTGGVKSWSVVSALQEGGMEVVGTSVKKSTKEDKEKIKELMGQDAHMIDDMTPREMYKMFQEARADVLLSGGRSQFAALKNKMPWVDINQERHHAYNGYEGMVNLVKQIDLALYNPMWTLLRKPAPWDMREARA
;
A
#
# COMPACT_ATOMS: atom_id res chain seq x y z
N MET A 1 2.13 -19.80 -19.37
CA MET A 1 3.31 -20.15 -18.53
C MET A 1 3.75 -18.92 -17.74
N LEU A 2 3.96 -19.05 -16.42
CA LEU A 2 4.31 -17.96 -15.49
C LEU A 2 5.50 -17.09 -15.97
N GLN A 3 6.48 -17.70 -16.64
CA GLN A 3 7.63 -16.99 -17.18
C GLN A 3 7.24 -15.90 -18.20
N ASN A 4 6.22 -16.13 -19.03
CA ASN A 4 5.74 -15.12 -19.98
C ASN A 4 5.06 -13.96 -19.25
N LYS A 5 4.21 -14.25 -18.25
CA LYS A 5 3.58 -13.22 -17.41
C LYS A 5 4.64 -12.36 -16.71
N ILE A 6 5.69 -12.97 -16.16
CA ILE A 6 6.79 -12.24 -15.54
C ILE A 6 7.48 -11.31 -16.55
N GLN A 7 7.70 -11.76 -17.79
CA GLN A 7 8.31 -10.93 -18.83
C GLN A 7 7.42 -9.75 -19.25
N GLU A 8 6.11 -9.96 -19.40
CA GLU A 8 5.16 -8.87 -19.67
C GLU A 8 5.16 -7.84 -18.54
N VAL A 9 5.12 -8.30 -17.29
CA VAL A 9 5.12 -7.46 -16.09
C VAL A 9 6.45 -6.70 -15.90
N PHE A 10 7.55 -7.26 -16.39
CA PHE A 10 8.85 -6.58 -16.46
C PHE A 10 8.89 -5.54 -17.57
N ASN A 11 8.26 -5.82 -18.72
CA ASN A 11 8.09 -4.88 -19.80
C ASN A 11 6.78 -4.09 -19.68
N GLU A 12 6.60 -3.41 -18.54
CA GLU A 12 5.45 -2.55 -18.29
C GLU A 12 5.65 -1.16 -18.91
N PRO A 13 4.99 -0.81 -20.04
CA PRO A 13 5.19 0.44 -20.75
C PRO A 13 4.60 1.65 -20.02
N GLY A 14 3.61 1.47 -19.14
CA GLY A 14 3.07 2.55 -18.30
C GLY A 14 4.06 3.03 -17.22
N CYS A 15 5.12 2.26 -16.95
CA CYS A 15 6.09 2.61 -15.93
C CYS A 15 7.17 3.57 -16.46
N SER A 16 7.21 4.80 -15.96
CA SER A 16 8.22 5.82 -16.32
C SER A 16 9.67 5.34 -16.16
N LYS A 17 9.98 4.59 -15.08
CA LYS A 17 11.30 3.99 -14.85
C LYS A 17 11.67 2.91 -15.89
N ASN A 18 10.67 2.29 -16.52
CA ASN A 18 10.89 1.27 -17.53
C ASN A 18 11.10 1.88 -18.92
N GLN A 19 10.34 2.93 -19.23
CA GLN A 19 10.53 3.72 -20.45
C GLN A 19 11.96 4.25 -20.55
N SER A 20 12.55 4.66 -19.41
CA SER A 20 13.93 5.18 -19.35
C SER A 20 15.06 4.14 -19.44
N LYS A 21 14.76 2.84 -19.62
CA LYS A 21 15.76 1.76 -19.72
C LYS A 21 16.01 1.34 -21.16
N SER A 22 17.21 0.83 -21.45
CA SER A 22 17.48 0.13 -22.72
C SER A 22 16.71 -1.19 -22.82
N ASP A 23 16.47 -1.71 -24.02
CA ASP A 23 15.72 -2.96 -24.21
C ASP A 23 16.32 -4.17 -23.48
N LYS A 24 17.65 -4.21 -23.34
CA LYS A 24 18.37 -5.23 -22.56
C LYS A 24 18.11 -5.10 -21.06
N GLU A 25 17.89 -3.89 -20.56
CA GLU A 25 17.60 -3.62 -19.15
C GLU A 25 16.10 -3.77 -18.82
N ARG A 26 15.20 -3.52 -19.79
CA ARG A 26 13.76 -3.79 -19.63
C ARG A 26 13.48 -5.26 -19.34
N LYS A 27 14.15 -6.16 -20.08
CA LYS A 27 14.09 -7.63 -19.89
C LYS A 27 14.56 -8.11 -18.51
N LYS A 28 15.32 -7.29 -17.78
CA LYS A 28 15.79 -7.59 -16.41
C LYS A 28 14.81 -7.11 -15.32
N GLY A 29 13.74 -6.41 -15.69
CA GLY A 29 12.77 -5.86 -14.74
C GLY A 29 13.35 -4.74 -13.86
N CYS A 30 12.59 -4.32 -12.84
CA CYS A 30 13.03 -3.30 -11.87
C CYS A 30 13.79 -3.87 -10.67
N THR A 31 13.95 -5.19 -10.59
CA THR A 31 14.53 -5.89 -9.45
C THR A 31 16.03 -5.98 -9.61
N LYS A 32 16.78 -5.19 -8.82
CA LYS A 32 18.18 -5.50 -8.55
C LYS A 32 18.17 -6.80 -7.73
N ALA A 33 18.96 -7.80 -8.14
CA ALA A 33 19.09 -9.03 -7.34
C ALA A 33 19.47 -8.63 -5.91
N LEU A 34 18.75 -9.19 -4.92
CA LEU A 34 19.06 -8.93 -3.53
C LEU A 34 20.47 -9.47 -3.25
N GLN A 35 21.30 -8.66 -2.60
CA GLN A 35 22.63 -9.10 -2.17
C GLN A 35 22.44 -10.08 -1.00
N PRO A 36 22.98 -11.31 -1.07
CA PRO A 36 22.99 -12.22 0.07
C PRO A 36 23.56 -11.54 1.31
N GLY A 37 22.88 -11.65 2.46
CA GLY A 37 23.26 -10.97 3.70
C GLY A 37 22.89 -9.48 3.77
N GLY A 38 22.39 -8.86 2.70
CA GLY A 38 21.99 -7.45 2.64
C GLY A 38 20.63 -7.12 3.29
N ALA A 39 19.95 -8.13 3.84
CA ALA A 39 18.73 -8.06 4.65
C ALA A 39 17.75 -6.91 4.34
N ALA A 40 17.06 -6.94 3.20
CA ALA A 40 15.85 -6.13 3.01
C ALA A 40 14.96 -6.61 1.85
N GLY A 41 13.78 -7.15 2.16
CA GLY A 41 12.69 -7.31 1.19
C GLY A 41 11.70 -8.42 1.56
N GLY A 42 10.45 -8.30 1.12
CA GLY A 42 9.52 -9.42 1.06
C GLY A 42 9.65 -10.18 -0.26
N CYS A 43 9.10 -11.39 -0.34
CA CYS A 43 9.09 -12.21 -1.54
C CYS A 43 7.85 -11.92 -2.43
N ALA A 44 7.78 -12.53 -3.61
CA ALA A 44 6.63 -12.36 -4.50
C ALA A 44 5.29 -12.81 -3.85
N PHE A 45 5.30 -13.90 -3.08
CA PHE A 45 4.11 -14.34 -2.32
C PHE A 45 3.64 -13.25 -1.34
N ASP A 46 4.56 -12.69 -0.54
CA ASP A 46 4.26 -11.61 0.41
C ASP A 46 3.60 -10.43 -0.31
N GLY A 47 4.10 -10.06 -1.50
CA GLY A 47 3.48 -9.01 -2.32
C GLY A 47 2.08 -9.35 -2.79
N ALA A 48 1.88 -10.54 -3.38
CA ALA A 48 0.60 -10.93 -3.92
C ALA A 48 -0.49 -11.08 -2.84
N LYS A 49 -0.16 -11.71 -1.70
CA LYS A 49 -1.07 -11.85 -0.57
C LYS A 49 -1.45 -10.49 -0.02
N ILE A 50 -0.49 -9.62 0.26
CA ILE A 50 -0.75 -8.26 0.74
C ILE A 50 -1.60 -7.43 -0.22
N ALA A 51 -1.38 -7.60 -1.53
CA ALA A 51 -2.09 -6.81 -2.53
C ALA A 51 -3.57 -7.18 -2.62
N LEU A 52 -3.92 -8.44 -2.34
CA LEU A 52 -5.27 -8.97 -2.54
C LEU A 52 -6.01 -9.27 -1.23
N GLN A 53 -5.30 -9.47 -0.12
CA GLN A 53 -5.89 -9.78 1.18
C GLN A 53 -6.94 -8.75 1.64
N PRO A 54 -6.85 -7.45 1.30
CA PRO A 54 -7.91 -6.51 1.63
C PRO A 54 -9.23 -6.71 0.85
N ILE A 55 -9.36 -7.70 -0.04
CA ILE A 55 -10.65 -8.16 -0.56
C ILE A 55 -11.32 -8.98 0.54
N THR A 56 -12.31 -8.39 1.18
CA THR A 56 -12.64 -8.71 2.57
C THR A 56 -13.58 -9.91 2.75
N ASP A 57 -14.37 -10.23 1.73
CA ASP A 57 -15.41 -11.26 1.76
C ASP A 57 -15.00 -12.59 1.14
N VAL A 58 -13.77 -12.71 0.64
CA VAL A 58 -13.25 -13.95 0.01
C VAL A 58 -12.38 -14.73 0.98
N ALA A 59 -12.16 -16.02 0.66
CA ALA A 59 -11.17 -16.82 1.36
C ALA A 59 -9.81 -16.74 0.64
N HIS A 60 -8.75 -16.46 1.38
CA HIS A 60 -7.38 -16.42 0.86
C HIS A 60 -6.60 -17.66 1.29
N LEU A 61 -6.65 -18.73 0.49
CA LEU A 61 -5.99 -20.00 0.75
C LEU A 61 -4.53 -20.01 0.29
N VAL A 62 -3.60 -20.15 1.24
CA VAL A 62 -2.18 -20.30 0.96
C VAL A 62 -1.83 -21.76 0.75
N HIS A 63 -1.52 -22.12 -0.49
CA HIS A 63 -1.02 -23.44 -0.81
C HIS A 63 0.49 -23.50 -0.55
N GLY A 64 0.85 -24.12 0.57
CA GLY A 64 2.21 -24.12 1.09
C GLY A 64 2.30 -24.72 2.49
N PRO A 65 3.51 -24.78 3.06
CA PRO A 65 3.69 -25.13 4.48
C PRO A 65 3.15 -24.00 5.37
N ILE A 66 2.82 -24.30 6.63
CA ILE A 66 2.26 -23.33 7.58
C ILE A 66 3.03 -22.01 7.68
N ALA A 67 4.36 -22.01 7.50
CA ALA A 67 5.20 -20.83 7.72
C ALA A 67 4.83 -19.64 6.84
N CYS A 68 4.34 -19.86 5.62
CA CYS A 68 3.95 -18.75 4.74
C CYS A 68 2.74 -18.01 5.31
N GLU A 69 1.65 -18.71 5.61
CA GLU A 69 0.46 -18.09 6.18
C GLU A 69 0.71 -17.65 7.63
N GLY A 70 1.31 -18.48 8.48
CA GLY A 70 1.53 -18.17 9.89
C GLY A 70 2.34 -16.88 10.15
N ASN A 71 3.27 -16.52 9.27
CA ASN A 71 4.01 -15.26 9.37
C ASN A 71 3.30 -14.07 8.69
N SER A 72 2.42 -14.32 7.72
CA SER A 72 1.66 -13.27 7.03
C SER A 72 0.25 -13.03 7.58
N TRP A 73 -0.20 -13.89 8.50
CA TRP A 73 -1.57 -13.89 8.99
C TRP A 73 -1.89 -12.58 9.72
N ASP A 74 -2.88 -11.84 9.20
CA ASP A 74 -3.41 -10.60 9.76
C ASP A 74 -2.33 -9.55 10.08
N ASN A 75 -1.23 -9.56 9.32
CA ASN A 75 -0.07 -8.68 9.56
C ASN A 75 -0.29 -7.23 9.10
N ARG A 76 -1.49 -6.90 8.60
CA ARG A 76 -1.86 -5.62 8.00
C ARG A 76 -3.10 -5.06 8.69
N GLY A 77 -3.04 -3.79 9.06
CA GLY A 77 -4.16 -3.08 9.69
C GLY A 77 -5.30 -2.69 8.75
N SER A 78 -5.47 -3.35 7.60
CA SER A 78 -6.57 -3.06 6.66
C SER A 78 -7.90 -3.27 7.35
N LYS A 79 -8.81 -2.29 7.24
CA LYS A 79 -10.13 -2.35 7.87
C LYS A 79 -11.19 -2.79 6.88
N SER A 80 -12.24 -3.45 7.38
CA SER A 80 -13.44 -3.75 6.61
C SER A 80 -14.71 -3.18 7.22
N SER A 81 -15.63 -2.74 6.36
CA SER A 81 -16.98 -2.27 6.69
C SER A 81 -18.01 -3.41 6.74
N GLY A 82 -17.61 -4.65 6.43
CA GLY A 82 -18.49 -5.82 6.44
C GLY A 82 -17.75 -7.08 6.85
N SER A 83 -17.68 -8.04 5.93
CA SER A 83 -17.04 -9.34 6.17
C SER A 83 -15.63 -9.25 6.79
N GLN A 84 -15.35 -10.17 7.71
CA GLN A 84 -14.03 -10.36 8.33
C GLN A 84 -13.31 -11.61 7.81
N LEU A 85 -13.85 -12.27 6.77
CA LEU A 85 -13.34 -13.56 6.32
C LEU A 85 -11.87 -13.50 5.89
N TYR A 86 -11.45 -12.39 5.27
CA TYR A 86 -10.06 -12.18 4.85
C TYR A 86 -9.01 -12.22 5.98
N ARG A 87 -9.44 -12.05 7.23
CA ARG A 87 -8.60 -12.15 8.43
C ARG A 87 -8.47 -13.58 8.93
N THR A 88 -9.22 -14.53 8.38
CA THR A 88 -9.06 -15.96 8.70
C THR A 88 -7.90 -16.52 7.89
N GLY A 89 -6.95 -17.15 8.58
CA GLY A 89 -5.78 -17.76 7.94
C GLY A 89 -6.14 -19.13 7.37
N PHE A 90 -6.15 -19.24 6.04
CA PHE A 90 -6.36 -20.49 5.34
C PHE A 90 -5.04 -20.98 4.73
N THR A 91 -4.67 -22.22 5.02
CA THR A 91 -3.52 -22.87 4.39
C THR A 91 -3.78 -24.34 4.18
N THR A 92 -3.14 -24.92 3.17
CA THR A 92 -3.13 -26.38 2.99
C THR A 92 -2.18 -27.08 3.95
N ASP A 93 -1.29 -26.33 4.63
CA ASP A 93 -0.24 -26.85 5.52
C ASP A 93 0.44 -28.11 4.98
N ILE A 94 1.02 -27.98 3.78
CA ILE A 94 1.59 -29.14 3.09
C ILE A 94 2.69 -29.78 3.94
N ASN A 95 2.65 -31.11 4.03
CA ASN A 95 3.62 -31.90 4.78
C ASN A 95 4.55 -32.68 3.83
N GLU A 96 5.41 -33.52 4.40
CA GLU A 96 6.38 -34.31 3.63
C GLU A 96 5.71 -35.24 2.59
N LEU A 97 4.54 -35.81 2.90
CA LEU A 97 3.81 -36.66 1.95
C LEU A 97 3.27 -35.86 0.77
N ASP A 98 2.78 -34.64 1.01
CA ASP A 98 2.35 -33.74 -0.07
C ASP A 98 3.54 -33.34 -0.95
N VAL A 99 4.74 -33.19 -0.39
CA VAL A 99 5.96 -32.89 -1.16
C VAL A 99 6.38 -34.08 -2.03
N VAL A 100 6.27 -35.30 -1.52
CA VAL A 100 6.65 -36.52 -2.24
C VAL A 100 5.64 -36.91 -3.32
N TYR A 101 4.34 -36.76 -3.03
CA TYR A 101 3.26 -37.26 -3.89
C TYR A 101 2.47 -36.17 -4.65
N GLY A 102 2.76 -34.89 -4.40
CA GLY A 102 2.04 -33.74 -4.96
C GLY A 102 0.92 -33.22 -4.05
N GLY A 103 0.74 -31.90 -4.01
CA GLY A 103 -0.20 -31.22 -3.12
C GLY A 103 -1.60 -31.01 -3.72
N GLU A 104 -1.81 -31.29 -5.00
CA GLU A 104 -3.02 -30.93 -5.75
C GLU A 104 -4.32 -31.51 -5.18
N LYS A 105 -4.32 -32.78 -4.76
CA LYS A 105 -5.51 -33.43 -4.16
C LYS A 105 -5.85 -32.80 -2.81
N HIS A 106 -4.83 -32.48 -2.02
CA HIS A 106 -4.99 -31.83 -0.73
C HIS A 106 -5.51 -30.40 -0.92
N LEU A 107 -5.00 -29.68 -1.93
CA LEU A 107 -5.52 -28.37 -2.32
C LEU A 107 -7.00 -28.42 -2.68
N PHE A 108 -7.43 -29.34 -3.55
CA PHE A 108 -8.84 -29.49 -3.93
C PHE A 108 -9.74 -29.76 -2.71
N LYS A 109 -9.30 -30.65 -1.81
CA LYS A 109 -10.03 -30.93 -0.56
C LYS A 109 -10.12 -29.70 0.34
N SER A 110 -9.04 -28.92 0.45
CA SER A 110 -9.01 -27.69 1.24
C SER A 110 -9.99 -26.64 0.69
N ILE A 111 -10.05 -26.49 -0.64
CA ILE A 111 -11.03 -25.62 -1.31
C ILE A 111 -12.46 -26.06 -0.98
N LYS A 112 -12.74 -27.37 -1.08
CA LYS A 112 -14.04 -27.92 -0.70
C LYS A 112 -14.40 -27.58 0.75
N GLU A 113 -13.48 -27.78 1.68
CA GLU A 113 -13.73 -27.49 3.10
C GLU A 113 -14.01 -26.00 3.36
N ILE A 114 -13.33 -25.10 2.65
CA ILE A 114 -13.60 -23.66 2.73
C ILE A 114 -15.01 -23.36 2.25
N ILE A 115 -15.40 -23.91 1.10
CA ILE A 115 -16.73 -23.70 0.52
C ILE A 115 -17.82 -24.25 1.45
N ASP A 116 -17.67 -25.48 1.93
CA ASP A 116 -18.67 -26.11 2.80
C ASP A 116 -18.86 -25.37 4.14
N LYS A 117 -17.79 -24.80 4.70
CA LYS A 117 -17.81 -24.18 6.04
C LYS A 117 -18.12 -22.69 6.03
N TYR A 118 -17.62 -21.97 5.03
CA TYR A 118 -17.66 -20.49 4.99
C TYR A 118 -18.43 -19.93 3.82
N ASP A 119 -18.67 -20.75 2.79
CA ASP A 119 -19.42 -20.42 1.58
C ASP A 119 -19.10 -19.04 0.94
N PRO A 120 -17.82 -18.64 0.78
CA PRO A 120 -17.49 -17.32 0.26
C PRO A 120 -17.92 -17.13 -1.20
N PRO A 121 -18.06 -15.88 -1.68
CA PRO A 121 -18.27 -15.58 -3.11
C PRO A 121 -17.11 -16.05 -3.99
N ALA A 122 -15.87 -16.09 -3.48
CA ALA A 122 -14.72 -16.61 -4.19
C ALA A 122 -13.63 -17.15 -3.25
N VAL A 123 -12.73 -17.98 -3.80
CA VAL A 123 -11.52 -18.47 -3.11
C VAL A 123 -10.28 -18.10 -3.93
N PHE A 124 -9.36 -17.35 -3.34
CA PHE A 124 -8.07 -17.01 -3.94
C PHE A 124 -7.02 -18.00 -3.45
N VAL A 125 -6.32 -18.65 -4.37
CA VAL A 125 -5.35 -19.72 -4.08
C VAL A 125 -3.94 -19.23 -4.41
N TYR A 126 -3.11 -19.07 -3.39
CA TYR A 126 -1.73 -18.57 -3.55
C TYR A 126 -0.74 -19.72 -3.60
N GLN A 127 -0.02 -19.87 -4.71
CA GLN A 127 1.07 -20.84 -4.80
C GLN A 127 2.34 -20.28 -4.13
N THR A 128 2.90 -21.04 -3.20
CA THR A 128 4.18 -20.73 -2.53
C THR A 128 5.35 -21.52 -3.15
N CYS A 129 6.55 -21.41 -2.58
CA CYS A 129 7.78 -21.97 -3.17
C CYS A 129 7.72 -23.48 -3.38
N VAL A 130 7.33 -24.24 -2.36
CA VAL A 130 7.38 -25.71 -2.37
C VAL A 130 6.43 -26.32 -3.42
N PRO A 131 5.11 -26.01 -3.45
CA PRO A 131 4.22 -26.58 -4.46
C PRO A 131 4.62 -26.18 -5.88
N ALA A 132 5.18 -24.98 -6.08
CA ALA A 132 5.72 -24.58 -7.37
C ALA A 132 6.97 -25.37 -7.80
N MET A 133 7.83 -25.77 -6.85
CA MET A 133 9.05 -26.55 -7.15
C MET A 133 8.75 -28.02 -7.46
N ILE A 134 7.76 -28.61 -6.80
CA ILE A 134 7.34 -30.00 -7.08
C ILE A 134 6.45 -30.11 -8.32
N GLY A 135 6.00 -28.97 -8.85
CA GLY A 135 5.29 -28.90 -10.12
C GLY A 135 3.77 -28.99 -10.03
N ASP A 136 3.17 -28.68 -8.86
CA ASP A 136 1.72 -28.66 -8.71
C ASP A 136 1.08 -27.64 -9.68
N ASP A 137 0.10 -28.09 -10.47
CA ASP A 137 -0.67 -27.26 -11.39
C ASP A 137 -1.92 -26.69 -10.70
N ILE A 138 -1.72 -25.59 -9.96
CA ILE A 138 -2.85 -24.95 -9.26
C ILE A 138 -3.89 -24.36 -10.22
N GLU A 139 -3.54 -24.03 -11.46
CA GLU A 139 -4.50 -23.49 -12.43
C GLU A 139 -5.50 -24.59 -12.84
N ALA A 140 -5.01 -25.81 -13.10
CA ALA A 140 -5.84 -26.96 -13.37
C ALA A 140 -6.76 -27.32 -12.18
N VAL A 141 -6.22 -27.32 -10.96
CA VAL A 141 -7.00 -27.59 -9.74
C VAL A 141 -8.07 -26.52 -9.51
N CYS A 142 -7.72 -25.24 -9.63
CA CYS A 142 -8.66 -24.13 -9.47
C CYS A 142 -9.78 -24.19 -10.52
N LYS A 143 -9.45 -24.49 -11.79
CA LYS A 143 -10.44 -24.67 -12.86
C LYS A 143 -11.40 -25.82 -12.56
N ALA A 144 -10.88 -26.98 -12.14
CA ALA A 144 -11.70 -28.14 -11.80
C ALA A 144 -12.61 -27.86 -10.59
N ALA A 145 -12.08 -27.20 -9.54
CA ALA A 145 -12.84 -26.82 -8.37
C ALA A 145 -13.93 -25.80 -8.71
N SER A 146 -13.60 -24.80 -9.53
CA SER A 146 -14.54 -23.79 -9.98
C SER A 146 -15.73 -24.40 -10.73
N GLN A 147 -15.47 -25.35 -11.64
CA GLN A 147 -16.52 -26.11 -12.32
C GLN A 147 -17.34 -26.98 -11.37
N LYS A 148 -16.68 -27.65 -10.42
CA LYS A 148 -17.35 -28.58 -9.49
C LYS A 148 -18.29 -27.86 -8.52
N PHE A 149 -17.88 -26.70 -8.02
CA PHE A 149 -18.59 -25.97 -6.97
C PHE A 149 -19.37 -24.77 -7.49
N ALA A 150 -19.31 -24.49 -8.81
CA ALA A 150 -19.94 -23.32 -9.44
C ALA A 150 -19.57 -22.00 -8.74
N LYS A 151 -18.31 -21.89 -8.31
CA LYS A 151 -17.77 -20.71 -7.64
C LYS A 151 -16.44 -20.26 -8.27
N PRO A 152 -16.13 -18.96 -8.28
CA PRO A 152 -14.83 -18.45 -8.68
C PRO A 152 -13.71 -18.97 -7.76
N ILE A 153 -12.77 -19.74 -8.33
CA ILE A 153 -11.55 -20.18 -7.64
C ILE A 153 -10.36 -19.62 -8.43
N ILE A 154 -9.66 -18.66 -7.83
CA ILE A 154 -8.73 -17.78 -8.52
C ILE A 154 -7.28 -18.19 -8.23
N PRO A 155 -6.53 -18.71 -9.22
CA PRO A 155 -5.13 -19.07 -9.03
C PRO A 155 -4.24 -17.82 -9.02
N VAL A 156 -3.42 -17.69 -7.97
CA VAL A 156 -2.43 -16.63 -7.81
C VAL A 156 -1.04 -17.25 -7.79
N ASN A 157 -0.42 -17.32 -8.97
CA ASN A 157 0.91 -17.89 -9.18
C ASN A 157 2.01 -16.89 -8.76
N SER A 158 2.39 -16.92 -7.49
CA SER A 158 3.38 -16.01 -6.91
C SER A 158 4.42 -16.68 -6.00
N PRO A 159 5.08 -17.79 -6.41
CA PRO A 159 6.06 -18.45 -5.56
C PRO A 159 7.20 -17.49 -5.17
N GLY A 160 7.62 -17.53 -3.91
CA GLY A 160 8.50 -16.51 -3.33
C GLY A 160 9.85 -16.33 -4.05
N PHE A 161 10.38 -17.38 -4.68
CA PHE A 161 11.66 -17.35 -5.38
C PHE A 161 11.64 -16.58 -6.71
N VAL A 162 10.47 -16.27 -7.29
CA VAL A 162 10.39 -15.61 -8.60
C VAL A 162 10.73 -14.13 -8.57
N GLY A 163 10.71 -13.50 -7.38
CA GLY A 163 11.16 -12.13 -7.23
C GLY A 163 10.75 -11.47 -5.93
N ALA A 164 10.95 -10.15 -5.89
CA ALA A 164 10.63 -9.33 -4.73
C ALA A 164 9.12 -9.04 -4.62
N LYS A 165 8.72 -8.56 -3.44
CA LYS A 165 7.36 -8.07 -3.11
C LYS A 165 6.67 -7.29 -4.23
N ASN A 166 7.39 -6.38 -4.89
CA ASN A 166 6.78 -5.57 -5.94
C ASN A 166 6.36 -6.37 -7.19
N LEU A 167 7.09 -7.44 -7.53
CA LEU A 167 6.67 -8.36 -8.58
C LEU A 167 5.40 -9.11 -8.15
N GLY A 168 5.33 -9.52 -6.88
CA GLY A 168 4.15 -10.11 -6.26
C GLY A 168 2.89 -9.27 -6.45
N ASN A 169 2.95 -7.97 -6.15
CA ASN A 169 1.81 -7.06 -6.35
C ASN A 169 1.30 -7.07 -7.80
N LYS A 170 2.22 -7.05 -8.76
CA LYS A 170 1.86 -7.05 -10.18
C LYS A 170 1.26 -8.39 -10.62
N LEU A 171 1.82 -9.51 -10.15
CA LEU A 171 1.26 -10.86 -10.41
C LEU A 171 -0.14 -11.01 -9.81
N ALA A 172 -0.39 -10.45 -8.64
CA ALA A 172 -1.73 -10.34 -8.07
C ALA A 172 -2.67 -9.52 -8.97
N GLY A 173 -2.22 -8.38 -9.49
CA GLY A 173 -2.99 -7.59 -10.43
C GLY A 173 -3.30 -8.31 -11.74
N GLU A 174 -2.37 -9.11 -12.26
CA GLU A 174 -2.62 -9.99 -13.41
C GLU A 174 -3.68 -11.04 -13.10
N ALA A 175 -3.66 -11.64 -11.90
CA ALA A 175 -4.70 -12.59 -11.50
C ALA A 175 -6.09 -11.94 -11.45
N LEU A 176 -6.20 -10.69 -10.99
CA LEU A 176 -7.47 -9.95 -11.05
C LEU A 176 -7.92 -9.70 -12.50
N LEU A 177 -7.01 -9.25 -13.37
CA LEU A 177 -7.31 -8.96 -14.77
C LEU A 177 -7.67 -10.20 -15.59
N ASP A 178 -7.11 -11.35 -15.26
CA ASP A 178 -7.29 -12.59 -16.02
C ASP A 178 -8.54 -13.36 -15.58
N TYR A 179 -8.91 -13.29 -14.29
CA TYR A 179 -9.92 -14.18 -13.71
C TYR A 179 -11.07 -13.47 -12.98
N VAL A 180 -11.02 -12.14 -12.77
CA VAL A 180 -12.01 -11.43 -11.94
C VAL A 180 -12.60 -10.21 -12.64
N ILE A 181 -11.77 -9.24 -13.05
CA ILE A 181 -12.26 -7.98 -13.61
C ILE A 181 -13.00 -8.25 -14.93
N GLY A 182 -14.24 -7.79 -15.03
CA GLY A 182 -15.09 -7.96 -16.21
C GLY A 182 -15.85 -9.29 -16.27
N THR A 183 -15.86 -10.08 -15.19
CA THR A 183 -16.65 -11.33 -15.14
C THR A 183 -18.10 -11.12 -14.74
N GLU A 184 -18.45 -9.97 -14.19
CA GLU A 184 -19.81 -9.62 -13.78
C GLU A 184 -20.17 -8.21 -14.26
N GLU A 185 -21.46 -7.96 -14.50
CA GLU A 185 -21.97 -6.64 -14.86
C GLU A 185 -22.68 -5.99 -13.66
N PRO A 186 -22.44 -4.70 -13.37
CA PRO A 186 -23.17 -4.00 -12.33
C PRO A 186 -24.63 -3.78 -12.75
N GLU A 187 -25.54 -3.77 -11.77
CA GLU A 187 -26.96 -3.48 -12.00
C GLU A 187 -27.19 -2.11 -12.66
N TYR A 188 -26.38 -1.11 -12.28
CA TYR A 188 -26.41 0.21 -12.87
C TYR A 188 -25.02 0.87 -12.86
N SER A 189 -24.80 1.75 -13.84
CA SER A 189 -23.62 2.61 -13.91
C SER A 189 -24.03 4.08 -13.97
N THR A 190 -23.15 4.95 -13.48
CA THR A 190 -23.36 6.41 -13.46
C THR A 190 -22.19 7.12 -14.15
N PRO A 191 -22.38 8.37 -14.61
CA PRO A 191 -21.27 9.19 -15.10
C PRO A 191 -20.21 9.53 -14.04
N TYR A 192 -20.46 9.23 -12.76
CA TYR A 192 -19.60 9.59 -11.63
C TYR A 192 -18.91 8.39 -10.99
N ASP A 193 -18.90 7.24 -11.67
CA ASP A 193 -18.31 6.00 -11.17
C ASP A 193 -16.79 5.99 -11.34
N ILE A 194 -16.04 5.72 -10.27
CA ILE A 194 -14.57 5.60 -10.31
C ILE A 194 -14.07 4.36 -9.60
N ASN A 195 -12.89 3.88 -9.99
CA ASN A 195 -12.11 2.99 -9.14
C ASN A 195 -10.91 3.71 -8.50
N ILE A 196 -10.53 3.26 -7.31
CA ILE A 196 -9.29 3.66 -6.64
C ILE A 196 -8.39 2.44 -6.55
N ILE A 197 -7.23 2.47 -7.18
CA ILE A 197 -6.33 1.33 -7.32
C ILE A 197 -5.05 1.57 -6.51
N GLY A 198 -4.63 0.56 -5.75
CA GLY A 198 -3.45 0.61 -4.89
C GLY A 198 -3.70 1.32 -3.55
N GLU A 199 -4.96 1.47 -3.15
CA GLU A 199 -5.37 1.88 -1.81
C GLU A 199 -5.82 0.62 -1.05
N TYR A 200 -5.33 0.44 0.17
CA TYR A 200 -5.46 -0.81 0.95
C TYR A 200 -6.32 -0.64 2.21
N ASN A 201 -6.90 0.55 2.42
CA ASN A 201 -7.70 0.93 3.57
C ASN A 201 -6.99 0.64 4.92
N LEU A 202 -5.69 0.89 4.97
CA LEU A 202 -4.87 0.67 6.17
C LEU A 202 -5.36 1.61 7.26
N SER A 203 -5.74 1.05 8.41
CA SER A 203 -6.28 1.80 9.54
C SER A 203 -7.49 2.68 9.20
N GLY A 204 -8.22 2.37 8.12
CA GLY A 204 -9.42 3.12 7.71
C GLY A 204 -9.12 4.37 6.86
N GLU A 205 -7.99 4.41 6.16
CA GLU A 205 -7.60 5.53 5.31
C GLU A 205 -8.56 5.84 4.17
N LEU A 206 -9.08 4.82 3.47
CA LEU A 206 -10.06 5.03 2.42
C LEU A 206 -11.32 5.71 2.98
N TRP A 207 -11.69 5.38 4.22
CA TRP A 207 -12.85 5.96 4.89
C TRP A 207 -12.68 7.43 5.30
N GLN A 208 -11.44 7.97 5.28
CA GLN A 208 -11.23 9.41 5.43
C GLN A 208 -11.53 10.17 4.12
N VAL A 209 -11.37 9.49 2.98
CA VAL A 209 -11.50 10.11 1.64
C VAL A 209 -12.89 9.88 1.06
N LYS A 210 -13.49 8.70 1.28
CA LYS A 210 -14.81 8.34 0.75
C LYS A 210 -15.89 9.39 1.03
N PRO A 211 -16.01 9.99 2.24
CA PRO A 211 -17.00 11.03 2.50
C PRO A 211 -16.83 12.29 1.62
N LEU A 212 -15.60 12.61 1.20
CA LEU A 212 -15.34 13.73 0.28
C LEU A 212 -15.90 13.43 -1.11
N LEU A 213 -15.66 12.20 -1.60
CA LEU A 213 -16.16 11.74 -2.89
C LEU A 213 -17.69 11.61 -2.89
N ASP A 214 -18.26 11.03 -1.83
CA ASP A 214 -19.71 10.91 -1.64
C ASP A 214 -20.37 12.31 -1.65
N HIS A 215 -19.76 13.33 -1.04
CA HIS A 215 -20.26 14.72 -1.05
C HIS A 215 -20.31 15.33 -2.46
N LEU A 216 -19.40 14.93 -3.33
CA LEU A 216 -19.39 15.32 -4.74
C LEU A 216 -20.37 14.49 -5.58
N GLY A 217 -20.97 13.45 -5.01
CA GLY A 217 -21.78 12.48 -5.75
C GLY A 217 -20.95 11.49 -6.57
N ILE A 218 -19.64 11.43 -6.31
CA ILE A 218 -18.71 10.51 -6.96
C ILE A 218 -18.80 9.15 -6.28
N ARG A 219 -19.17 8.13 -7.04
CA ARG A 219 -19.34 6.77 -6.53
C ARG A 219 -18.05 5.98 -6.74
N VAL A 220 -17.41 5.56 -5.65
CA VAL A 220 -16.31 4.59 -5.73
C VAL A 220 -16.91 3.20 -5.96
N THR A 221 -16.86 2.70 -7.20
CA THR A 221 -17.37 1.37 -7.57
C THR A 221 -16.50 0.27 -6.99
N CYS A 222 -15.19 0.46 -6.97
CA CYS A 222 -14.26 -0.48 -6.36
C CYS A 222 -13.02 0.25 -5.85
N CYS A 223 -12.53 -0.16 -4.67
CA CYS A 223 -11.17 0.15 -4.24
C CYS A 223 -10.33 -1.11 -4.35
N ILE A 224 -9.39 -1.18 -5.29
CA ILE A 224 -8.48 -2.33 -5.43
C ILE A 224 -7.29 -2.10 -4.49
N SER A 225 -7.22 -2.69 -3.31
CA SER A 225 -8.13 -3.71 -2.73
C SER A 225 -8.78 -3.31 -1.40
N GLY A 226 -8.49 -2.14 -0.84
CA GLY A 226 -8.91 -1.75 0.50
C GLY A 226 -10.42 -1.80 0.72
N ASP A 227 -10.88 -2.66 1.63
CA ASP A 227 -12.31 -2.88 1.94
C ASP A 227 -13.15 -3.35 0.73
N ALA A 228 -12.52 -3.93 -0.29
CA ALA A 228 -13.23 -4.42 -1.46
C ALA A 228 -14.09 -5.65 -1.14
N LYS A 229 -15.16 -5.82 -1.90
CA LYS A 229 -15.88 -7.10 -2.04
C LYS A 229 -15.56 -7.74 -3.38
N TYR A 230 -15.72 -9.05 -3.50
CA TYR A 230 -15.44 -9.77 -4.74
C TYR A 230 -16.21 -9.18 -5.94
N HIS A 231 -17.52 -8.96 -5.78
CA HIS A 231 -18.39 -8.46 -6.83
C HIS A 231 -18.00 -7.04 -7.29
N ASP A 232 -17.58 -6.17 -6.37
CA ASP A 232 -17.09 -4.83 -6.69
C ASP A 232 -15.87 -4.90 -7.62
N VAL A 233 -14.94 -5.82 -7.33
CA VAL A 233 -13.76 -6.03 -8.18
C VAL A 233 -14.16 -6.61 -9.53
N ALA A 234 -15.08 -7.56 -9.55
CA ALA A 234 -15.56 -8.21 -10.76
C ALA A 234 -16.26 -7.24 -11.74
N GLN A 235 -16.95 -6.24 -11.20
CA GLN A 235 -17.73 -5.23 -11.94
C GLN A 235 -16.94 -3.93 -12.22
N SER A 236 -15.69 -3.85 -11.75
CA SER A 236 -14.87 -2.62 -11.81
C SER A 236 -14.55 -2.13 -13.23
N HIS A 237 -14.76 -2.95 -14.26
CA HIS A 237 -14.57 -2.59 -15.68
C HIS A 237 -15.63 -1.62 -16.22
N ARG A 238 -16.61 -1.21 -15.42
CA ARG A 238 -17.63 -0.22 -15.81
C ARG A 238 -17.40 1.20 -15.26
N ALA A 239 -16.34 1.42 -14.49
CA ALA A 239 -15.98 2.76 -14.02
C ALA A 239 -15.70 3.72 -15.18
N ARG A 240 -15.83 5.03 -14.91
CA ARG A 240 -15.51 6.12 -15.86
C ARG A 240 -14.07 6.60 -15.73
N ALA A 241 -13.47 6.47 -14.56
CA ALA A 241 -12.06 6.81 -14.36
C ALA A 241 -11.41 5.93 -13.29
N ASN A 242 -10.09 5.75 -13.40
CA ASN A 242 -9.27 5.05 -12.42
C ASN A 242 -8.27 6.03 -11.78
N MET A 243 -8.20 6.06 -10.45
CA MET A 243 -7.13 6.75 -9.73
C MET A 243 -6.12 5.74 -9.18
N MET A 244 -4.84 5.90 -9.51
CA MET A 244 -3.75 5.11 -8.96
C MET A 244 -3.12 5.84 -7.76
N VAL A 245 -3.29 5.33 -6.54
CA VAL A 245 -2.66 5.91 -5.32
C VAL A 245 -1.20 5.47 -5.19
N CYS A 246 -0.88 4.23 -5.55
CA CYS A 246 0.46 3.66 -5.43
C CYS A 246 0.95 3.05 -6.75
N SER A 247 1.52 3.88 -7.63
CA SER A 247 1.90 3.51 -9.00
C SER A 247 2.91 2.37 -9.12
N LYS A 248 3.74 2.13 -8.10
CA LYS A 248 4.74 1.05 -8.18
C LYS A 248 4.14 -0.35 -8.06
N SER A 249 2.97 -0.48 -7.45
CA SER A 249 2.39 -1.77 -7.05
C SER A 249 1.53 -2.43 -8.13
N MET A 250 0.62 -1.69 -8.77
CA MET A 250 -0.43 -2.26 -9.63
C MET A 250 -0.74 -1.43 -10.89
N ILE A 251 0.25 -0.69 -11.42
CA ILE A 251 0.06 0.10 -12.66
C ILE A 251 -0.40 -0.74 -13.87
N ASN A 252 -0.04 -2.03 -13.88
CA ASN A 252 -0.49 -2.95 -14.92
C ASN A 252 -2.01 -3.11 -14.96
N ILE A 253 -2.70 -2.99 -13.81
CA ILE A 253 -4.17 -2.99 -13.76
C ILE A 253 -4.71 -1.77 -14.50
N ALA A 254 -4.31 -0.56 -14.10
CA ALA A 254 -4.83 0.67 -14.71
C ALA A 254 -4.56 0.75 -16.21
N ARG A 255 -3.32 0.46 -16.65
CA ARG A 255 -2.99 0.45 -18.08
C ARG A 255 -3.82 -0.58 -18.85
N LYS A 256 -3.91 -1.82 -18.36
CA LYS A 256 -4.69 -2.86 -19.07
C LYS A 256 -6.18 -2.57 -19.03
N MET A 257 -6.70 -1.89 -18.00
CA MET A 257 -8.10 -1.42 -17.99
C MET A 257 -8.33 -0.28 -18.99
N GLU A 258 -7.37 0.62 -19.17
CA GLU A 258 -7.41 1.62 -20.24
C GLU A 258 -7.41 0.95 -21.62
N GLU A 259 -6.55 -0.03 -21.86
CA GLU A 259 -6.47 -0.74 -23.13
C GLU A 259 -7.72 -1.59 -23.43
N ARG A 260 -8.22 -2.34 -22.44
CA ARG A 260 -9.32 -3.31 -22.61
C ARG A 260 -10.70 -2.67 -22.53
N TYR A 261 -10.88 -1.66 -21.69
CA TYR A 261 -12.18 -1.08 -21.33
C TYR A 261 -12.26 0.44 -21.56
N GLN A 262 -11.21 1.06 -22.10
CA GLN A 262 -11.15 2.50 -22.39
C GLN A 262 -11.35 3.39 -21.14
N ILE A 263 -10.96 2.90 -19.95
CA ILE A 263 -11.06 3.65 -18.70
C ILE A 263 -9.77 4.47 -18.51
N PRO A 264 -9.80 5.81 -18.63
CA PRO A 264 -8.62 6.63 -18.41
C PRO A 264 -8.16 6.55 -16.95
N PHE A 265 -6.87 6.74 -16.72
CA PHE A 265 -6.32 6.76 -15.38
C PHE A 265 -5.31 7.88 -15.15
N PHE A 266 -5.09 8.21 -13.89
CA PHE A 266 -4.02 9.12 -13.46
C PHE A 266 -3.38 8.63 -12.16
N GLU A 267 -2.17 9.10 -11.87
CA GLU A 267 -1.49 8.87 -10.60
C GLU A 267 -1.76 10.01 -9.62
N GLY A 268 -2.42 9.70 -8.50
CA GLY A 268 -2.76 10.67 -7.46
C GLY A 268 -2.31 10.21 -6.08
N SER A 269 -2.62 10.99 -5.05
CA SER A 269 -2.29 10.67 -3.66
C SER A 269 -3.24 11.41 -2.75
N PHE A 270 -3.74 10.73 -1.71
CA PHE A 270 -4.51 11.36 -0.65
C PHE A 270 -3.65 11.69 0.57
N TYR A 271 -2.33 11.61 0.45
CA TYR A 271 -1.44 11.83 1.56
C TYR A 271 -0.94 13.28 1.57
N GLY A 272 -1.54 14.10 2.43
CA GLY A 272 -1.30 15.54 2.50
C GLY A 272 -2.47 16.36 1.91
N ILE A 273 -2.55 17.63 2.32
CA ILE A 273 -3.65 18.54 1.96
C ILE A 273 -3.61 18.85 0.46
N SER A 274 -2.49 19.36 -0.04
CA SER A 274 -2.33 19.75 -1.45
C SER A 274 -2.48 18.57 -2.42
N ASP A 275 -1.99 17.39 -2.03
CA ASP A 275 -2.11 16.16 -2.80
C ASP A 275 -3.56 15.67 -2.89
N THR A 276 -4.29 15.75 -1.77
CA THR A 276 -5.72 15.45 -1.73
C THR A 276 -6.49 16.40 -2.64
N THR A 277 -6.20 17.70 -2.57
CA THR A 277 -6.78 18.74 -3.42
C THR A 277 -6.55 18.46 -4.89
N GLU A 278 -5.31 18.20 -5.29
CA GLU A 278 -4.96 17.89 -6.68
C GLU A 278 -5.66 16.62 -7.17
N SER A 279 -5.72 15.60 -6.32
CA SER A 279 -6.40 14.34 -6.66
C SER A 279 -7.91 14.54 -6.88
N LEU A 280 -8.58 15.37 -6.06
CA LEU A 280 -10.00 15.71 -6.25
C LEU A 280 -10.23 16.47 -7.57
N ARG A 281 -9.33 17.39 -7.92
CA ARG A 281 -9.38 18.12 -9.21
C ARG A 281 -9.20 17.18 -10.39
N GLU A 282 -8.22 16.30 -10.35
CA GLU A 282 -7.94 15.37 -11.44
C GLU A 282 -9.04 14.32 -11.63
N ILE A 283 -9.62 13.79 -10.54
CA ILE A 283 -10.82 12.94 -10.61
C ILE A 283 -11.94 13.69 -11.32
N THR A 284 -12.21 14.93 -10.88
CA THR A 284 -13.28 15.77 -11.44
C THR A 284 -13.04 16.03 -12.94
N ARG A 285 -11.82 16.39 -13.31
CA ARG A 285 -11.41 16.63 -14.70
C ARG A 285 -11.66 15.40 -15.58
N LEU A 286 -11.24 14.21 -15.14
CA LEU A 286 -11.44 12.98 -15.90
C LEU A 286 -12.93 12.62 -16.02
N LEU A 287 -13.71 12.76 -14.94
CA LEU A 287 -15.14 12.49 -14.99
C LEU A 287 -15.88 13.41 -15.96
N ILE A 288 -15.55 14.71 -15.96
CA ILE A 288 -16.12 15.67 -16.93
C ILE A 288 -15.75 15.28 -18.37
N GLN A 289 -14.50 14.91 -18.62
CA GLN A 289 -14.07 14.41 -19.93
C GLN A 289 -14.81 13.13 -20.37
N GLN A 290 -15.28 12.35 -19.40
CA GLN A 290 -16.05 11.12 -19.61
C GLN A 290 -17.57 11.35 -19.60
N GLY A 291 -18.02 12.61 -19.63
CA GLY A 291 -19.43 12.99 -19.80
C GLY A 291 -20.17 13.35 -18.51
N ALA A 292 -19.47 13.55 -17.38
CA ALA A 292 -20.09 14.16 -16.20
C ALA A 292 -20.38 15.66 -16.42
N PRO A 293 -21.43 16.23 -15.81
CA PRO A 293 -21.74 17.67 -15.87
C PRO A 293 -20.60 18.58 -15.39
N GLU A 294 -20.37 19.67 -16.12
CA GLU A 294 -19.35 20.69 -15.82
C GLU A 294 -19.51 21.33 -14.42
N GLU A 295 -20.73 21.38 -13.88
CA GLU A 295 -21.02 21.87 -12.51
C GLU A 295 -20.22 21.10 -11.43
N LEU A 296 -19.81 19.86 -11.72
CA LEU A 296 -18.96 19.09 -10.81
C LEU A 296 -17.68 19.86 -10.45
N ARG A 297 -17.10 20.63 -11.38
CA ARG A 297 -15.91 21.45 -11.12
C ARG A 297 -16.16 22.47 -10.01
N ASP A 298 -17.25 23.23 -10.10
CA ASP A 298 -17.54 24.31 -9.16
C ASP A 298 -17.87 23.74 -7.77
N ARG A 299 -18.56 22.59 -7.70
CA ARG A 299 -18.81 21.86 -6.46
C ARG A 299 -17.52 21.33 -5.83
N THR A 300 -16.60 20.81 -6.65
CA THR A 300 -15.28 20.34 -6.20
C THR A 300 -14.44 21.47 -5.62
N GLU A 301 -14.36 22.63 -6.29
CA GLU A 301 -13.62 23.78 -5.76
C GLU A 301 -14.22 24.32 -4.46
N ALA A 302 -15.56 24.39 -4.37
CA ALA A 302 -16.23 24.80 -3.12
C ALA A 302 -15.93 23.83 -1.96
N LEU A 303 -15.88 22.53 -2.22
CA LEU A 303 -15.49 21.51 -1.24
C LEU A 303 -14.02 21.70 -0.79
N ILE A 304 -13.11 21.87 -1.75
CA ILE A 304 -11.67 22.06 -1.50
C ILE A 304 -11.46 23.26 -0.57
N VAL A 305 -12.02 24.43 -0.91
CA VAL A 305 -11.87 25.65 -0.10
C VAL A 305 -12.33 25.42 1.34
N ARG A 306 -13.47 24.75 1.52
CA ARG A 306 -14.03 24.44 2.83
C ARG A 306 -13.12 23.51 3.65
N GLU A 307 -12.71 22.38 3.06
CA GLU A 307 -11.95 21.36 3.79
C GLU A 307 -10.50 21.77 4.04
N GLU A 308 -9.86 22.50 3.12
CA GLU A 308 -8.53 23.07 3.34
C GLU A 308 -8.55 24.05 4.52
N ALA A 309 -9.48 25.01 4.52
CA ALA A 309 -9.60 25.98 5.61
C ALA A 309 -9.81 25.29 6.96
N ARG A 310 -10.68 24.27 7.01
CA ARG A 310 -10.94 23.47 8.19
C ARG A 310 -9.70 22.70 8.67
N ALA A 311 -8.94 22.09 7.76
CA ALA A 311 -7.74 21.34 8.08
C ALA A 311 -6.64 22.26 8.64
N TRP A 312 -6.40 23.39 7.97
CA TRP A 312 -5.39 24.37 8.40
C TRP A 312 -5.71 24.99 9.76
N GLN A 313 -6.97 25.34 10.00
CA GLN A 313 -7.42 25.85 11.29
C GLN A 313 -7.08 24.87 12.43
N ARG A 314 -7.24 23.57 12.20
CA ARG A 314 -6.96 22.53 13.20
C ARG A 314 -5.48 22.19 13.33
N ILE A 315 -4.73 22.25 12.25
CA ILE A 315 -3.27 22.11 12.29
C ILE A 315 -2.65 23.28 13.07
N ALA A 316 -3.21 24.49 12.95
CA ALA A 316 -2.72 25.69 13.63
C ALA A 316 -2.66 25.55 15.16
N GLU A 317 -3.53 24.72 15.76
CA GLU A 317 -3.51 24.41 17.20
C GLU A 317 -2.17 23.80 17.66
N TYR A 318 -1.52 23.03 16.77
CA TYR A 318 -0.25 22.35 17.03
C TYR A 318 0.97 23.19 16.63
N THR A 319 0.81 24.14 15.70
CA THR A 319 1.93 24.91 15.12
C THR A 319 2.78 25.58 16.19
N HIS A 320 2.21 26.09 17.28
CA HIS A 320 3.01 26.73 18.34
C HIS A 320 4.00 25.77 19.02
N ARG A 321 3.65 24.48 19.13
CA ARG A 321 4.48 23.43 19.77
C ARG A 321 5.41 22.75 18.78
N LEU A 322 5.02 22.71 17.51
CA LEU A 322 5.76 22.02 16.46
C LEU A 322 6.69 22.94 15.66
N ARG A 323 6.57 24.26 15.82
CA ARG A 323 7.42 25.23 15.13
C ARG A 323 8.91 24.95 15.36
N GLY A 324 9.65 24.79 14.26
CA GLY A 324 11.09 24.55 14.26
C GLY A 324 11.50 23.13 14.69
N LYS A 325 10.54 22.21 14.88
CA LYS A 325 10.85 20.81 15.16
C LYS A 325 11.39 20.12 13.92
N ARG A 326 12.49 19.41 14.10
CA ARG A 326 13.24 18.77 13.02
C ARG A 326 12.76 17.34 12.82
N VAL A 327 12.28 17.03 11.63
CA VAL A 327 11.69 15.73 11.29
C VAL A 327 12.61 14.97 10.36
N LEU A 328 12.85 13.71 10.69
CA LEU A 328 13.51 12.76 9.80
C LEU A 328 12.46 11.81 9.22
N LEU A 329 12.42 11.66 7.90
CA LEU A 329 11.34 10.97 7.20
C LEU A 329 11.86 9.76 6.39
N PHE A 330 11.51 8.55 6.80
CA PHE A 330 11.80 7.32 6.06
C PHE A 330 10.54 6.61 5.60
N THR A 331 10.08 6.95 4.40
CA THR A 331 8.87 6.34 3.82
C THR A 331 9.21 5.14 2.92
N GLY A 332 8.33 4.15 2.95
CA GLY A 332 8.41 2.94 2.14
C GLY A 332 8.02 3.11 0.67
N GLY A 333 7.93 4.34 0.14
CA GLY A 333 7.77 4.60 -1.29
C GLY A 333 6.43 5.08 -1.79
N VAL A 334 5.75 5.93 -1.02
CA VAL A 334 4.69 6.80 -1.53
C VAL A 334 5.14 8.24 -1.29
N LYS A 335 5.01 9.08 -2.33
CA LYS A 335 5.39 10.49 -2.48
C LYS A 335 5.87 11.16 -1.18
N SER A 336 7.15 10.98 -0.84
CA SER A 336 7.75 11.58 0.37
C SER A 336 7.63 13.12 0.40
N TRP A 337 7.44 13.77 -0.76
CA TRP A 337 7.41 15.22 -0.88
C TRP A 337 6.12 15.85 -0.35
N SER A 338 4.95 15.21 -0.52
CA SER A 338 3.67 15.76 -0.06
C SER A 338 3.57 15.76 1.45
N VAL A 339 4.14 14.72 2.07
CA VAL A 339 4.39 14.67 3.51
C VAL A 339 5.31 15.81 3.93
N VAL A 340 6.41 16.04 3.19
CA VAL A 340 7.33 17.14 3.47
C VAL A 340 6.62 18.49 3.43
N SER A 341 5.84 18.78 2.38
CA SER A 341 5.06 20.02 2.26
C SER A 341 4.12 20.20 3.46
N ALA A 342 3.33 19.18 3.77
CA ALA A 342 2.38 19.26 4.88
C ALA A 342 3.06 19.41 6.25
N LEU A 343 4.23 18.80 6.46
CA LEU A 343 5.02 18.98 7.68
C LEU A 343 5.61 20.40 7.76
N GLN A 344 6.13 20.92 6.65
CA GLN A 344 6.67 22.29 6.55
C GLN A 344 5.60 23.34 6.81
N GLU A 345 4.42 23.19 6.22
CA GLU A 345 3.26 24.06 6.45
C GLU A 345 2.74 23.95 7.90
N GLY A 346 2.89 22.77 8.53
CA GLY A 346 2.69 22.57 9.97
C GLY A 346 3.73 23.26 10.88
N GLY A 347 4.75 23.89 10.30
CA GLY A 347 5.82 24.62 11.00
C GLY A 347 7.05 23.78 11.34
N MET A 348 7.15 22.53 10.86
CA MET A 348 8.28 21.64 11.11
C MET A 348 9.33 21.74 9.99
N GLU A 349 10.56 21.33 10.27
CA GLU A 349 11.66 21.32 9.32
C GLU A 349 12.03 19.87 8.98
N VAL A 350 11.83 19.43 7.74
CA VAL A 350 12.26 18.08 7.33
C VAL A 350 13.75 18.10 6.98
N VAL A 351 14.57 17.45 7.80
CA VAL A 351 16.05 17.53 7.74
C VAL A 351 16.70 16.37 7.01
N GLY A 352 15.92 15.34 6.67
CA GLY A 352 16.36 14.22 5.87
C GLY A 352 15.17 13.38 5.41
N THR A 353 15.23 12.90 4.17
CA THR A 353 14.17 12.05 3.62
C THR A 353 14.74 10.90 2.80
N SER A 354 14.14 9.72 2.89
CA SER A 354 14.50 8.61 2.00
C SER A 354 13.88 8.82 0.61
N VAL A 355 14.71 8.75 -0.44
CA VAL A 355 14.29 8.90 -1.84
C VAL A 355 14.32 7.59 -2.63
N LYS A 356 14.57 6.46 -1.95
CA LYS A 356 14.73 5.10 -2.51
C LYS A 356 13.65 4.74 -3.55
N LYS A 357 12.43 5.22 -3.31
CA LYS A 357 11.25 4.90 -4.11
C LYS A 357 10.53 6.16 -4.63
N SER A 358 11.19 7.30 -4.72
CA SER A 358 10.64 8.51 -5.37
C SER A 358 10.87 8.46 -6.89
N THR A 359 10.04 9.15 -7.69
CA THR A 359 10.29 9.38 -9.13
C THR A 359 11.43 10.41 -9.33
N LYS A 360 11.82 10.71 -10.57
CA LYS A 360 12.81 11.77 -10.83
C LYS A 360 12.24 13.15 -10.47
N GLU A 361 11.02 13.44 -10.90
CA GLU A 361 10.29 14.67 -10.59
C GLU A 361 10.11 14.87 -9.08
N ASP A 362 9.76 13.80 -8.35
CA ASP A 362 9.68 13.86 -6.88
C ASP A 362 11.01 14.27 -6.25
N LYS A 363 12.14 13.75 -6.77
CA LYS A 363 13.48 14.09 -6.26
C LYS A 363 13.85 15.54 -6.52
N GLU A 364 13.39 16.11 -7.64
CA GLU A 364 13.61 17.52 -7.97
C GLU A 364 12.80 18.45 -7.06
N LYS A 365 11.51 18.17 -6.87
CA LYS A 365 10.66 18.91 -5.90
C LYS A 365 11.21 18.83 -4.47
N ILE A 366 11.68 17.66 -4.05
CA ILE A 366 12.31 17.49 -2.73
C ILE A 366 13.55 18.37 -2.58
N LYS A 367 14.39 18.49 -3.62
CA LYS A 367 15.57 19.37 -3.60
C LYS A 367 15.19 20.84 -3.51
N GLU A 368 14.17 21.27 -4.24
CA GLU A 368 13.68 22.65 -4.20
C GLU A 368 13.16 23.03 -2.80
N LEU A 369 12.39 22.12 -2.17
CA LEU A 369 11.75 22.36 -0.88
C LEU A 369 12.68 22.23 0.33
N MET A 370 13.66 21.31 0.28
CA MET A 370 14.55 21.06 1.41
C MET A 370 15.86 21.86 1.37
N GLY A 371 16.16 22.55 0.25
CA GLY A 371 17.42 23.29 0.08
C GLY A 371 18.66 22.39 -0.12
N GLN A 372 19.83 23.01 -0.31
CA GLN A 372 21.08 22.29 -0.64
C GLN A 372 21.62 21.39 0.49
N ASP A 373 21.19 21.60 1.74
CA ASP A 373 21.67 20.89 2.94
C ASP A 373 20.90 19.59 3.24
N ALA A 374 19.92 19.23 2.42
CA ALA A 374 19.06 18.09 2.63
C ALA A 374 19.72 16.75 2.27
N HIS A 375 19.88 15.85 3.25
CA HIS A 375 20.38 14.51 3.00
C HIS A 375 19.31 13.62 2.34
N MET A 376 19.46 13.39 1.04
CA MET A 376 18.71 12.36 0.30
C MET A 376 19.35 10.99 0.53
N ILE A 377 18.61 10.09 1.18
CA ILE A 377 19.11 8.76 1.55
C ILE A 377 18.49 7.70 0.63
N ASP A 378 19.32 6.86 0.00
CA ASP A 378 18.88 5.83 -0.96
C ASP A 378 18.78 4.43 -0.32
N ASP A 379 19.80 4.00 0.42
CA ASP A 379 19.75 2.83 1.31
C ASP A 379 20.64 3.12 2.52
N MET A 380 20.18 2.78 3.71
CA MET A 380 20.98 2.93 4.93
C MET A 380 20.98 1.64 5.70
N THR A 381 22.17 1.17 6.03
CA THR A 381 22.35 0.10 7.01
C THR A 381 21.87 0.57 8.39
N PRO A 382 21.46 -0.34 9.28
CA PRO A 382 21.13 0.02 10.66
C PRO A 382 22.23 0.82 11.37
N ARG A 383 23.50 0.59 11.02
CA ARG A 383 24.66 1.30 11.58
C ARG A 383 24.76 2.75 11.10
N GLU A 384 24.54 3.00 9.81
CA GLU A 384 24.49 4.36 9.26
C GLU A 384 23.28 5.11 9.79
N MET A 385 22.13 4.43 9.90
CA MET A 385 20.92 5.00 10.48
C MET A 385 21.16 5.42 11.94
N TYR A 386 21.87 4.59 12.73
CA TYR A 386 22.27 4.92 14.09
C TYR A 386 23.21 6.14 14.14
N LYS A 387 24.23 6.19 13.28
CA LYS A 387 25.16 7.32 13.21
C LYS A 387 24.42 8.62 12.87
N MET A 388 23.53 8.57 11.90
CA MET A 388 22.69 9.70 11.54
C MET A 388 21.72 10.06 12.67
N PHE A 389 21.17 9.13 13.47
CA PHE A 389 20.39 9.52 14.67
C PHE A 389 21.21 10.31 15.69
N GLN A 390 22.50 10.02 15.82
CA GLN A 390 23.41 10.77 16.69
C GLN A 390 23.79 12.13 16.09
N GLU A 391 23.91 12.23 14.76
CA GLU A 391 24.41 13.43 14.05
C GLU A 391 23.32 14.39 13.58
N ALA A 392 22.18 13.88 13.11
CA ALA A 392 21.17 14.62 12.34
C ALA A 392 20.35 15.61 13.15
N ARG A 393 20.48 15.64 14.49
CA ARG A 393 19.77 16.57 15.39
C ARG A 393 18.26 16.64 15.09
N ALA A 394 17.65 15.51 14.74
CA ALA A 394 16.21 15.42 14.53
C ALA A 394 15.48 15.28 15.87
N ASP A 395 14.29 15.88 15.98
CA ASP A 395 13.42 15.78 17.14
C ASP A 395 12.48 14.55 17.07
N VAL A 396 12.14 14.08 15.86
CA VAL A 396 11.25 12.93 15.65
C VAL A 396 11.59 12.18 14.35
N LEU A 397 11.45 10.85 14.39
CA LEU A 397 11.52 9.99 13.22
C LEU A 397 10.13 9.52 12.79
N LEU A 398 9.80 9.75 11.52
CA LEU A 398 8.64 9.16 10.85
C LEU A 398 9.13 8.02 9.97
N SER A 399 8.81 6.78 10.32
CA SER A 399 9.25 5.62 9.54
C SER A 399 8.37 4.38 9.76
N GLY A 400 8.82 3.19 9.35
CA GLY A 400 8.14 1.91 9.62
C GLY A 400 8.71 1.13 10.81
N GLY A 401 8.00 0.08 11.25
CA GLY A 401 8.26 -0.62 12.51
C GLY A 401 9.67 -1.20 12.65
N ARG A 402 10.34 -1.52 11.54
CA ARG A 402 11.74 -2.02 11.55
C ARG A 402 12.74 -1.05 12.17
N SER A 403 12.46 0.25 12.13
CA SER A 403 13.32 1.31 12.68
C SER A 403 12.84 1.86 14.02
N GLN A 404 11.67 1.40 14.52
CA GLN A 404 11.08 1.83 15.79
C GLN A 404 12.06 1.69 16.94
N PHE A 405 12.56 0.48 17.19
CA PHE A 405 13.43 0.23 18.34
C PHE A 405 14.80 0.89 18.22
N ALA A 406 15.28 1.09 16.98
CA ALA A 406 16.50 1.85 16.75
C ALA A 406 16.33 3.33 17.16
N ALA A 407 15.21 3.95 16.78
CA ALA A 407 14.88 5.32 17.20
C ALA A 407 14.69 5.43 18.72
N LEU A 408 13.87 4.55 19.31
CA LEU A 408 13.55 4.58 20.74
C LEU A 408 14.78 4.35 21.63
N LYS A 409 15.70 3.45 21.24
CA LYS A 409 16.97 3.24 21.96
C LYS A 409 17.90 4.45 21.89
N ASN A 410 17.79 5.27 20.83
CA ASN A 410 18.48 6.55 20.71
C ASN A 410 17.73 7.71 21.40
N LYS A 411 16.70 7.41 22.21
CA LYS A 411 15.86 8.39 22.90
C LYS A 411 15.17 9.38 21.95
N MET A 412 14.90 8.96 20.73
CA MET A 412 14.24 9.75 19.70
C MET A 412 12.77 9.32 19.57
N PRO A 413 11.82 10.26 19.68
CA PRO A 413 10.41 10.05 19.33
C PRO A 413 10.24 9.41 17.96
N TRP A 414 9.26 8.53 17.85
CA TRP A 414 8.98 7.77 16.64
C TRP A 414 7.49 7.74 16.33
N VAL A 415 7.14 7.97 15.07
CA VAL A 415 5.78 7.86 14.54
C VAL A 415 5.78 6.87 13.39
N ASP A 416 4.90 5.86 13.47
CA ASP A 416 4.69 4.94 12.36
C ASP A 416 3.89 5.62 11.25
N ILE A 417 4.45 5.62 10.04
CA ILE A 417 3.82 6.11 8.81
C ILE A 417 3.75 5.04 7.73
N ASN A 418 4.11 3.80 8.06
CA ASN A 418 4.14 2.68 7.12
C ASN A 418 2.95 1.74 7.34
N GLN A 419 2.99 0.58 6.70
CA GLN A 419 1.94 -0.43 6.69
C GLN A 419 1.48 -0.96 8.06
N GLU A 420 2.31 -0.83 9.10
CA GLU A 420 2.00 -1.30 10.46
C GLU A 420 1.27 -0.25 11.32
N ARG A 421 1.06 0.98 10.80
CA ARG A 421 0.43 2.07 11.53
C ARG A 421 -0.99 1.76 12.00
N HIS A 422 -1.38 2.35 13.13
CA HIS A 422 -2.72 2.23 13.73
C HIS A 422 -3.65 3.42 13.46
N HIS A 423 -3.15 4.47 12.81
CA HIS A 423 -3.89 5.69 12.53
C HIS A 423 -3.97 5.94 11.02
N ALA A 424 -5.11 6.49 10.57
CA ALA A 424 -5.31 6.88 9.18
C ALA A 424 -4.74 8.28 8.93
N TYR A 425 -3.99 8.43 7.83
CA TYR A 425 -3.35 9.70 7.46
C TYR A 425 -3.77 10.24 6.09
N ASN A 426 -4.66 9.54 5.36
CA ASN A 426 -5.20 10.03 4.10
C ASN A 426 -6.27 11.13 4.29
N GLY A 427 -6.38 12.00 3.29
CA GLY A 427 -7.31 13.12 3.25
C GLY A 427 -6.93 14.26 4.17
N TYR A 428 -7.75 15.31 4.15
CA TYR A 428 -7.59 16.48 5.01
C TYR A 428 -7.56 16.13 6.51
N GLU A 429 -8.48 15.26 6.96
CA GLU A 429 -8.54 14.77 8.34
C GLU A 429 -7.33 13.93 8.73
N GLY A 430 -6.86 13.07 7.81
CA GLY A 430 -5.69 12.24 8.04
C GLY A 430 -4.42 13.07 8.28
N MET A 431 -4.28 14.21 7.60
CA MET A 431 -3.14 15.10 7.84
C MET A 431 -3.18 15.74 9.24
N VAL A 432 -4.36 16.18 9.69
CA VAL A 432 -4.55 16.66 11.07
C VAL A 432 -4.17 15.57 12.08
N ASN A 433 -4.58 14.33 11.81
CA ASN A 433 -4.23 13.18 12.66
C ASN A 433 -2.71 12.93 12.69
N LEU A 434 -2.02 13.01 11.56
CA LEU A 434 -0.56 12.86 11.51
C LEU A 434 0.14 13.92 12.36
N VAL A 435 -0.23 15.19 12.21
CA VAL A 435 0.31 16.29 13.03
C VAL A 435 0.06 16.05 14.52
N LYS A 436 -1.15 15.62 14.88
CA LYS A 436 -1.49 15.25 16.26
C LYS A 436 -0.63 14.10 16.80
N GLN A 437 -0.38 13.05 16.00
CA GLN A 437 0.48 11.94 16.43
C GLN A 437 1.93 12.37 16.63
N ILE A 438 2.42 13.31 15.81
CA ILE A 438 3.75 13.90 15.99
C ILE A 438 3.83 14.69 17.30
N ASP A 439 2.83 15.52 17.60
CA ASP A 439 2.75 16.25 18.88
C ASP A 439 2.75 15.29 20.08
N LEU A 440 1.91 14.25 20.05
CA LEU A 440 1.84 13.24 21.11
C LEU A 440 3.17 12.50 21.28
N ALA A 441 3.83 12.13 20.18
CA ALA A 441 5.11 11.44 20.21
C ALA A 441 6.22 12.34 20.79
N LEU A 442 6.29 13.61 20.37
CA LEU A 442 7.31 14.56 20.83
C LEU A 442 7.17 14.91 22.31
N TYR A 443 5.93 15.10 22.78
CA TYR A 443 5.65 15.62 24.11
C TYR A 443 5.16 14.56 25.09
N ASN A 444 5.38 13.28 24.78
CA ASN A 444 5.14 12.22 25.73
C ASN A 444 5.97 12.46 27.02
N PRO A 445 5.34 12.47 28.21
CA PRO A 445 6.03 12.80 29.47
C PRO A 445 7.15 11.80 29.83
N MET A 446 7.16 10.62 29.23
CA MET A 446 8.25 9.65 29.35
C MET A 446 9.60 10.25 28.96
N TRP A 447 9.66 11.13 27.96
CA TRP A 447 10.91 11.75 27.52
C TRP A 447 11.56 12.62 28.58
N THR A 448 10.76 13.33 29.38
CA THR A 448 11.27 14.12 30.51
C THR A 448 11.87 13.23 31.59
N LEU A 449 11.30 12.04 31.81
CA LEU A 449 11.84 11.06 32.77
C LEU A 449 13.14 10.42 32.22
N LEU A 450 13.15 10.02 30.94
CA LEU A 450 14.27 9.33 30.30
C LEU A 450 15.53 10.21 30.12
N ARG A 451 15.35 11.53 30.07
CA ARG A 451 16.43 12.52 29.92
C ARG A 451 17.02 12.99 31.25
N LYS A 452 16.40 12.67 32.39
CA LYS A 452 16.99 12.93 33.71
C LYS A 452 18.18 11.98 33.94
N PRO A 453 19.24 12.42 34.65
CA PRO A 453 20.27 11.53 35.16
C PRO A 453 19.64 10.39 35.97
N ALA A 454 20.24 9.21 35.96
CA ALA A 454 19.70 8.13 36.77
C ALA A 454 19.80 8.50 38.26
N PRO A 455 18.84 8.09 39.11
CA PRO A 455 18.85 8.47 40.52
C PRO A 455 20.12 8.09 41.28
N TRP A 456 20.87 7.08 40.81
CA TRP A 456 22.14 6.66 41.39
C TRP A 456 23.35 7.48 40.88
N ASP A 457 23.32 7.99 39.65
CA ASP A 457 24.35 8.90 39.12
C ASP A 457 24.38 10.23 39.91
N MET A 458 23.24 10.60 40.49
CA MET A 458 23.11 11.78 41.35
C MET A 458 23.63 11.56 42.78
N ARG A 459 23.94 10.32 43.19
CA ARG A 459 24.47 10.00 44.53
C ARG A 459 26.00 10.12 44.58
N GLU A 460 26.70 9.78 43.50
CA GLU A 460 28.16 9.91 43.42
C GLU A 460 28.63 11.38 43.34
N ALA A 461 27.77 12.31 42.94
CA ALA A 461 28.08 13.75 42.94
C ALA A 461 27.93 14.44 44.31
N ARG A 462 27.52 13.71 45.36
CA ARG A 462 27.31 14.21 46.73
C ARG A 462 28.23 13.56 47.77
N ALA A 463 29.06 12.61 47.35
CA ALA A 463 30.19 12.08 48.13
C ALA A 463 31.46 12.77 47.63
#